data_AF-A0A2U9NU15-F1
#
_entry.id   AF-A0A2U9NU15-F1
#
_cell.length_a   1.000
_cell.length_b   1.000
_cell.length_c   1.000
_cell.angle_alpha   90.00
_cell.angle_beta   90.00
_cell.angle_gamma   90.00
#
_symmetry.space_group_name_H-M   'P 1'
#
loop_
_entity.id
_entity.type
_entity.pdbx_description
1 polymer ?
#
loop_
_entity_poly.entity_id
_entity_poly.type
_entity_poly.pdbx_seq_one_letter_code
_entity_poly.pdbx_strand_id
1 'polypeptide(L)'
;MSHFTNMKTSFQNLFYLEKALNKLNIRNHRQQQILNVNTSSINDHNLLITQSNGHNIEFCWNGEEYELVVDVSFWEQSCPVETFIDKIGQQYASEVIIGESQKMGFELIKYQKNSDGSNSLVLQRWSETKK
;
A
#
# COMPACT_ATOMS: atom_id res chain seq x y z
N MET A 1 -21.62 -5.06 -22.84
CA MET A 1 -21.47 -5.40 -21.41
C MET A 1 -20.00 -5.47 -21.06
N SER A 2 -19.49 -4.47 -20.34
CA SER A 2 -18.50 -4.61 -19.25
C SER A 2 -18.24 -3.19 -18.74
N HIS A 3 -18.84 -2.84 -17.60
CA HIS A 3 -18.43 -1.66 -16.85
C HIS A 3 -17.13 -2.03 -16.13
N PHE A 4 -16.00 -1.93 -16.81
CA PHE A 4 -14.73 -1.93 -16.11
C PHE A 4 -14.66 -0.61 -15.33
N THR A 5 -14.99 -0.67 -14.05
CA THR A 5 -14.73 0.41 -13.12
C THR A 5 -13.22 0.59 -13.04
N ASN A 6 -12.70 1.61 -13.73
CA ASN A 6 -11.30 2.01 -13.57
C ASN A 6 -11.16 2.66 -12.20
N MET A 7 -10.74 1.90 -11.20
CA MET A 7 -10.44 2.41 -9.88
C MET A 7 -9.04 3.02 -9.91
N LYS A 8 -8.93 4.35 -9.78
CA LYS A 8 -7.65 5.02 -9.52
C LYS A 8 -7.24 4.65 -8.08
N THR A 9 -6.14 3.92 -7.92
CA THR A 9 -5.67 3.53 -6.58
C THR A 9 -5.00 4.72 -5.90
N SER A 10 -5.60 5.19 -4.81
CA SER A 10 -5.01 6.16 -3.89
C SER A 10 -4.53 5.48 -2.61
N PHE A 11 -3.36 5.86 -2.13
CA PHE A 11 -2.82 5.35 -0.86
C PHE A 11 -3.44 6.15 0.28
N GLN A 12 -4.57 5.72 0.84
CA GLN A 12 -5.24 6.46 1.93
C GLN A 12 -5.00 5.85 3.31
N ASN A 13 -4.78 4.53 3.35
CA ASN A 13 -4.69 3.79 4.59
C ASN A 13 -3.26 3.31 4.82
N LEU A 14 -2.60 3.92 5.81
CA LEU A 14 -1.22 3.61 6.19
C LEU A 14 -0.99 2.12 6.44
N PHE A 15 -1.92 1.45 7.12
CA PHE A 15 -1.77 0.04 7.46
C PHE A 15 -1.70 -0.85 6.20
N TYR A 16 -2.50 -0.57 5.18
CA TYR A 16 -2.44 -1.31 3.92
C TYR A 16 -1.20 -0.94 3.08
N LEU A 17 -0.74 0.31 3.18
CA LEU A 17 0.50 0.76 2.53
C LEU A 17 1.70 0.01 3.10
N GLU A 18 1.82 -0.10 4.42
CA GLU A 18 2.88 -0.88 5.07
C GLU A 18 2.82 -2.36 4.70
N LYS A 19 1.61 -2.96 4.72
CA LYS A 19 1.44 -4.36 4.28
C LYS A 19 1.88 -4.57 2.84
N ALA A 20 1.57 -3.62 1.95
CA ALA A 20 1.98 -3.69 0.56
C ALA A 20 3.49 -3.63 0.41
N LEU A 21 4.15 -2.66 1.05
CA LEU A 21 5.61 -2.54 1.07
C LEU A 21 6.28 -3.80 1.63
N ASN A 22 5.76 -4.34 2.74
CA ASN A 22 6.29 -5.55 3.36
C ASN A 22 6.15 -6.77 2.45
N LYS A 23 5.02 -6.95 1.75
CA LYS A 23 4.86 -8.05 0.78
C LYS A 23 5.77 -7.94 -0.43
N LEU A 24 6.14 -6.71 -0.82
CA LEU A 24 7.12 -6.46 -1.86
C LEU A 24 8.57 -6.56 -1.34
N ASN A 25 8.77 -6.91 -0.06
CA ASN A 25 10.07 -6.94 0.62
C ASN A 25 10.79 -5.57 0.61
N ILE A 26 10.04 -4.48 0.57
CA ILE A 26 10.57 -3.11 0.66
C ILE A 26 10.65 -2.74 2.13
N ARG A 27 11.87 -2.58 2.65
CA ARG A 27 12.08 -2.16 4.04
C ARG A 27 11.60 -0.74 4.22
N ASN A 28 10.77 -0.55 5.24
CA ASN A 28 10.15 0.72 5.55
C ASN A 28 10.02 0.88 7.07
N HIS A 29 9.94 2.12 7.54
CA HIS A 29 9.68 2.44 8.95
C HIS A 29 8.89 3.73 9.05
N ARG A 30 8.05 3.82 10.09
CA ARG A 30 7.31 5.05 10.37
C ARG A 30 8.26 6.12 10.89
N GLN A 31 8.14 7.32 10.35
CA GLN A 31 8.88 8.46 10.87
C GLN A 31 8.18 8.97 12.14
N GLN A 32 8.83 8.83 13.28
CA GLN A 32 8.37 9.41 14.54
C GLN A 32 8.73 10.89 14.57
N GLN A 33 7.77 11.76 14.31
CA GLN A 33 7.97 13.19 14.50
C GLN A 33 7.44 13.61 15.88
N ILE A 34 8.35 14.03 16.77
CA ILE A 34 7.98 14.61 18.07
C ILE A 34 7.49 16.04 17.82
N LEU A 35 6.17 16.23 17.78
CA LEU A 35 5.56 17.55 17.72
C LEU A 35 5.43 18.12 19.14
N ASN A 36 6.42 18.91 19.56
CA ASN A 36 6.42 19.78 20.75
C ASN A 36 6.16 19.12 22.13
N VAL A 37 6.98 19.52 23.11
CA VAL A 37 7.08 18.98 24.49
C VAL A 37 5.79 19.12 25.33
N ASN A 38 4.73 19.77 24.83
CA ASN A 38 3.51 20.06 25.60
C ASN A 38 2.24 19.31 25.15
N THR A 39 2.28 18.57 24.04
CA THR A 39 1.18 17.70 23.62
C THR A 39 1.76 16.42 23.05
N SER A 40 1.71 15.34 23.84
CA SER A 40 2.19 14.00 23.49
C SER A 40 1.34 13.31 22.42
N SER A 41 1.17 13.95 21.26
CA SER A 41 0.62 13.34 20.05
C SER A 41 1.75 13.14 19.05
N ILE A 42 2.29 11.92 19.02
CA ILE A 42 3.19 11.47 17.97
C ILE A 42 2.34 11.28 16.72
N ASN A 43 2.55 12.10 15.69
CA ASN A 43 1.94 11.89 14.39
C ASN A 43 2.83 10.93 13.59
N ASP A 44 2.56 9.63 13.71
CA ASP A 44 3.17 8.58 12.89
C ASP A 44 2.53 8.54 11.49
N HIS A 45 2.62 9.65 10.75
CA HIS A 45 1.91 9.83 9.48
C HIS A 45 2.77 9.67 8.25
N ASN A 46 4.08 9.51 8.36
CA ASN A 46 4.94 9.35 7.20
C ASN A 46 5.69 8.02 7.25
N LEU A 47 5.99 7.50 6.07
CA LEU A 47 6.67 6.22 5.85
C LEU A 47 7.99 6.45 5.13
N LEU A 48 9.09 6.06 5.76
CA LEU A 48 10.43 6.23 5.19
C LEU A 48 10.95 4.90 4.65
N ILE A 49 11.52 4.95 3.45
CA ILE A 49 12.22 3.85 2.79
C ILE A 49 13.65 4.30 2.57
N THR A 50 14.59 3.61 3.23
CA THR A 50 16.02 3.93 3.15
C THR A 50 16.66 3.31 1.91
N GLN A 51 17.56 4.08 1.29
CA GLN A 51 18.42 3.62 0.20
C GLN A 51 19.87 3.54 0.68
N SER A 52 20.72 2.82 -0.06
CA SER A 52 22.15 2.69 0.27
C SER A 52 22.94 3.99 0.07
N ASN A 53 22.50 4.82 -0.87
CA ASN A 53 23.13 6.11 -1.16
C ASN A 53 22.85 7.21 -0.12
N GLY A 54 22.07 6.93 0.94
CA GLY A 54 21.75 7.89 2.01
C GLY A 54 20.65 8.90 1.65
N HIS A 55 20.04 8.79 0.47
CA HIS A 55 18.85 9.54 0.08
C HIS A 55 17.62 8.69 0.33
N ASN A 56 16.70 9.17 1.17
CA ASN A 56 15.50 8.41 1.51
C ASN A 56 14.36 8.72 0.56
N ILE A 57 13.47 7.75 0.42
CA ILE A 57 12.17 7.89 -0.23
C ILE A 57 11.14 7.99 0.88
N GLU A 58 10.21 8.92 0.78
CA GLU A 58 9.16 9.11 1.79
C GLU A 58 7.77 8.99 1.17
N PHE A 59 6.86 8.34 1.89
CA PHE A 59 5.42 8.47 1.67
C PHE A 59 4.88 9.46 2.70
N CYS A 60 4.45 10.63 2.23
CA CYS A 60 3.99 11.73 3.06
C CYS A 60 2.47 11.86 3.00
N TRP A 61 1.81 12.00 4.14
CA TRP A 61 0.39 12.32 4.18
C TRP A 61 0.15 13.79 3.78
N ASN A 62 -0.58 14.02 2.70
CA ASN A 62 -0.89 15.38 2.22
C ASN A 62 -2.19 15.96 2.81
N GLY A 63 -2.94 15.18 3.61
CA GLY A 63 -4.27 15.52 4.12
C GLY A 63 -5.39 14.64 3.55
N GLU A 64 -5.18 14.04 2.37
CA GLU A 64 -6.15 13.21 1.65
C GLU A 64 -5.60 11.82 1.30
N GLU A 65 -4.33 11.74 0.88
CA GLU A 65 -3.62 10.52 0.52
C GLU A 65 -2.12 10.61 0.82
N TYR A 66 -1.45 9.46 0.79
CA TYR A 66 0.01 9.35 0.88
C TYR A 66 0.61 9.55 -0.51
N GLU A 67 1.47 10.56 -0.63
CA GLU A 67 2.22 10.84 -1.85
C GLU A 67 3.67 10.39 -1.72
N LEU A 68 4.25 9.90 -2.83
CA LEU A 68 5.67 9.55 -2.89
C LEU A 68 6.50 10.84 -3.08
N VAL A 69 7.32 11.16 -2.10
CA VAL A 69 8.28 12.27 -2.15
C VAL A 69 9.68 11.69 -2.28
N VAL A 70 10.38 12.06 -3.36
CA VAL A 70 11.73 11.56 -3.66
C VAL A 70 12.51 12.54 -4.53
N ASP A 71 13.85 12.53 -4.40
CA ASP A 71 14.73 13.15 -5.39
C ASP A 71 15.06 12.14 -6.49
N VAL A 72 14.51 12.38 -7.67
CA VAL A 72 14.67 11.51 -8.85
C VAL A 72 16.15 11.38 -9.26
N SER A 73 16.98 12.39 -8.97
CA SER A 73 18.42 12.36 -9.26
C SER A 73 19.17 11.33 -8.43
N PHE A 74 18.63 10.95 -7.26
CA PHE A 74 19.20 9.98 -6.33
C PHE A 74 18.38 8.69 -6.24
N TRP A 75 17.57 8.40 -7.27
CA TRP A 75 16.79 7.17 -7.34
C TRP A 75 17.67 5.92 -7.49
N GLU A 76 17.61 5.02 -6.51
CA GLU A 76 18.46 3.81 -6.42
C GLU A 76 17.61 2.54 -6.24
N GLN A 77 16.37 2.53 -6.76
CA GLN A 77 15.55 1.32 -6.78
C GLN A 77 15.77 0.52 -8.08
N SER A 78 15.43 -0.76 -8.03
CA SER A 78 15.59 -1.70 -9.16
C SER A 78 14.77 -1.35 -10.42
N CYS A 79 13.82 -0.43 -10.33
CA CYS A 79 12.96 -0.01 -11.44
C CYS A 79 12.66 1.50 -11.36
N PRO A 80 12.23 2.14 -12.45
CA PRO A 80 11.84 3.56 -12.44
C PRO A 80 10.75 3.88 -11.42
N VAL A 81 10.62 5.17 -11.06
CA VAL A 81 9.68 5.69 -10.06
C VAL A 81 8.25 5.26 -10.37
N GLU A 82 7.81 5.39 -11.61
CA GLU A 82 6.44 5.08 -12.04
C GLU A 82 6.15 3.59 -11.86
N THR A 83 7.06 2.72 -12.32
CA THR A 83 6.94 1.27 -12.15
C THR A 83 6.97 0.87 -10.67
N PHE A 84 7.71 1.59 -9.84
CA PHE A 84 7.75 1.37 -8.40
C PHE A 84 6.40 1.72 -7.75
N ILE A 85 5.83 2.88 -8.08
CA ILE A 85 4.50 3.30 -7.64
C ILE A 85 3.44 2.30 -8.11
N ASP A 86 3.48 1.87 -9.37
CA ASP A 86 2.51 0.92 -9.94
C ASP A 86 2.53 -0.42 -9.20
N LYS A 87 3.73 -0.95 -8.90
CA LYS A 87 3.87 -2.21 -8.13
C LYS A 87 3.29 -2.08 -6.73
N ILE A 88 3.58 -0.97 -6.05
CA ILE A 88 3.05 -0.70 -4.70
C ILE A 88 1.53 -0.51 -4.77
N GLY A 89 1.02 0.23 -5.76
CA GLY A 89 -0.40 0.45 -6.01
C GLY A 89 -1.15 -0.86 -6.21
N GLN A 90 -0.61 -1.74 -7.05
CA GLN A 90 -1.21 -3.05 -7.31
C GLN A 90 -1.25 -3.92 -6.05
N GLN A 91 -0.16 -3.94 -5.28
CA GLN A 91 -0.10 -4.71 -4.04
C GLN A 91 -1.02 -4.12 -2.97
N TYR A 92 -1.03 -2.80 -2.83
CA TYR A 92 -1.91 -2.06 -1.91
C TYR A 92 -3.37 -2.35 -2.18
N ALA A 93 -3.81 -2.23 -3.44
CA ALA A 93 -5.18 -2.54 -3.82
C ALA A 93 -5.55 -3.99 -3.44
N SER A 94 -4.62 -4.93 -3.65
CA SER A 94 -4.81 -6.33 -3.24
C SER A 94 -4.97 -6.47 -1.73
N GLU A 95 -4.13 -5.80 -0.93
CA GLU A 95 -4.22 -5.84 0.54
C GLU A 95 -5.50 -5.20 1.06
N VAL A 96 -5.93 -4.07 0.48
CA VAL A 96 -7.20 -3.41 0.83
C VAL A 96 -8.37 -4.35 0.55
N ILE A 97 -8.43 -4.91 -0.67
CA ILE A 97 -9.50 -5.84 -1.06
C ILE A 97 -9.55 -7.03 -0.10
N ILE A 98 -8.40 -7.66 0.18
CA ILE A 98 -8.35 -8.81 1.09
C ILE A 98 -8.79 -8.40 2.51
N GLY A 99 -8.22 -7.33 3.05
CA GLY A 99 -8.47 -6.91 4.43
C GLY A 99 -9.90 -6.42 4.67
N GLU A 100 -10.46 -5.61 3.78
CA GLU A 100 -11.86 -5.16 3.91
C GLU A 100 -12.84 -6.31 3.67
N SER A 101 -12.54 -7.21 2.72
CA SER A 101 -13.40 -8.38 2.48
C SER A 101 -13.41 -9.35 3.67
N GLN A 102 -12.26 -9.52 4.35
CA GLN A 102 -12.17 -10.31 5.58
C GLN A 102 -13.06 -9.76 6.70
N LYS A 103 -13.13 -8.44 6.87
CA LYS A 103 -14.06 -7.82 7.85
C LYS A 103 -15.52 -8.11 7.52
N MET A 104 -15.83 -8.32 6.24
CA MET A 104 -17.17 -8.68 5.75
C MET A 104 -17.44 -10.21 5.78
N GLY A 105 -16.51 -11.00 6.33
CA GLY A 105 -16.61 -12.45 6.45
C GLY A 105 -16.21 -13.22 5.18
N PHE A 106 -15.55 -12.58 4.21
CA PHE A 106 -14.96 -13.28 3.07
C PHE A 106 -13.56 -13.79 3.39
N GLU A 107 -13.21 -14.94 2.85
CA GLU A 107 -11.90 -15.55 2.96
C GLU A 107 -11.21 -15.59 1.59
N LEU A 108 -9.89 -15.39 1.58
CA LEU A 108 -9.08 -15.49 0.38
C LEU A 108 -8.78 -16.95 0.04
N ILE A 109 -9.20 -17.38 -1.14
CA ILE A 109 -9.06 -18.76 -1.62
C ILE A 109 -7.95 -18.87 -2.64
N LYS A 110 -7.79 -17.85 -3.49
CA LYS A 110 -6.74 -17.84 -4.49
C LYS A 110 -6.18 -16.45 -4.66
N TYR A 111 -4.84 -16.39 -4.66
CA TYR A 111 -4.07 -15.26 -5.12
C TYR A 111 -3.23 -15.74 -6.31
N GLN A 112 -3.38 -15.13 -7.47
CA GLN A 112 -2.63 -15.49 -8.67
C GLN A 112 -2.08 -14.24 -9.34
N LYS A 113 -0.78 -14.26 -9.63
CA LYS A 113 -0.15 -13.29 -10.53
C LYS A 113 -0.18 -13.84 -11.95
N ASN A 114 -0.65 -13.04 -12.89
CA ASN A 114 -0.79 -13.40 -14.30
C ASN A 114 0.47 -13.03 -15.09
N SER A 115 0.63 -13.62 -16.27
CA SER A 115 1.78 -13.40 -17.14
C SER A 115 1.85 -11.99 -17.73
N ASP A 116 0.69 -11.31 -17.83
CA ASP A 116 0.57 -9.92 -18.25
C ASP A 116 0.89 -8.91 -17.12
N GLY A 117 1.25 -9.39 -15.93
CA GLY A 117 1.56 -8.57 -14.77
C GLY A 117 0.35 -8.22 -13.90
N SER A 118 -0.87 -8.57 -14.28
CA SER A 118 -2.07 -8.38 -13.46
C SER A 118 -2.14 -9.37 -12.28
N ASN A 119 -2.93 -9.04 -11.25
CA ASN A 119 -3.22 -9.93 -10.12
C ASN A 119 -4.69 -10.31 -10.11
N SER A 120 -4.99 -11.57 -9.84
CA SER A 120 -6.35 -12.10 -9.70
C SER A 120 -6.56 -12.65 -8.30
N LEU A 121 -7.66 -12.22 -7.67
CA LEU A 121 -8.06 -12.56 -6.32
C LEU A 121 -9.41 -13.28 -6.36
N VAL A 122 -9.50 -14.43 -5.71
CA VAL A 122 -10.77 -15.15 -5.51
C VAL A 122 -11.08 -15.17 -4.02
N LEU A 123 -12.19 -14.54 -3.67
CA LEU A 123 -12.72 -14.45 -2.32
C LEU A 123 -14.02 -15.25 -2.23
N GLN A 124 -14.24 -15.97 -1.12
CA GLN A 124 -15.48 -16.69 -0.88
C GLN A 124 -16.04 -16.37 0.50
N ARG A 125 -17.35 -16.46 0.65
CA ARG A 125 -18.02 -16.38 1.95
C ARG A 125 -19.13 -17.42 1.99
N TRP A 126 -19.19 -18.19 3.06
CA TRP A 126 -20.27 -19.15 3.28
C TRP A 126 -21.54 -18.42 3.70
N SER A 127 -22.66 -18.71 3.03
CA SER A 127 -23.97 -18.27 3.49
C SER A 127 -24.60 -19.41 4.29
N GLU A 128 -24.59 -19.29 5.61
CA GLU A 128 -25.43 -20.15 6.45
C GLU A 128 -26.88 -19.70 6.27
N THR A 129 -27.64 -20.43 5.44
CA THR A 129 -29.09 -20.35 5.49
C THR A 129 -29.54 -21.06 6.77
N LYS A 130 -29.72 -20.30 7.85
CA LYS A 130 -30.45 -20.80 9.01
C LYS A 130 -31.87 -21.14 8.54
N LYS A 131 -32.17 -22.43 8.45
CA LYS A 131 -33.52 -22.97 8.27
C LYS A 131 -34.33 -22.80 9.55
#